data_AF-A0A7T5JUZ5-F1
#
_entry.id   AF-A0A7T5JUZ5-F1
#
_cell.length_a   1.000
_cell.length_b   1.000
_cell.length_c   1.000
_cell.angle_alpha   90.00
_cell.angle_beta   90.00
_cell.angle_gamma   90.00
#
_symmetry.space_group_name_H-M   'P 1'
#
loop_
_entity.id
_entity.type
_entity.pdbx_description
1 polymer ?
#
loop_
_entity_poly.entity_id
_entity_poly.type
_entity_poly.pdbx_seq_one_letter_code
_entity_poly.pdbx_strand_id
1 'polypeptide(L)'
;MMDNYPRTLSSFFMDGSPAGRVLYTLSNWSGAGLRIPRDLVRLTSQTRTELYRTGVYLLFGKDSKNPNQARARAGQGGILKQRLFDHLATIDWWDECVVFFANDGSLNTGHTRYLELMLIREAKKAGKYLVTQNEPSEDTFDLTEQDRAQVDEFFSYVKLIMSSVGHPVLQQEKTPQTEEESVFVIRSKLDDGTAFEAMGRKSIGAQLRFWRVPSQTRR
;
A
#
# COMPACT_ATOMS: atom_id res chain seq x y z
N MET A 1 3.87 -1.18 -15.05
CA MET A 1 4.42 -1.99 -13.95
C MET A 1 5.60 -1.22 -13.41
N MET A 2 5.60 -0.81 -12.14
CA MET A 2 6.85 -0.35 -11.53
C MET A 2 7.75 -1.57 -11.35
N ASP A 3 8.97 -1.50 -11.86
CA ASP A 3 10.00 -2.52 -11.63
C ASP A 3 10.29 -2.63 -10.14
N ASN A 4 10.12 -3.84 -9.59
CA ASN A 4 10.29 -4.10 -8.17
C ASN A 4 11.78 -4.31 -7.86
N TYR A 5 12.54 -3.21 -7.79
CA TYR A 5 13.95 -3.25 -7.45
C TYR A 5 14.15 -3.57 -5.95
N PRO A 6 15.16 -4.39 -5.58
CA PRO A 6 15.52 -4.61 -4.19
C PRO A 6 15.86 -3.29 -3.48
N ARG A 7 15.37 -3.12 -2.25
CA ARG A 7 15.64 -1.95 -1.41
C ARG A 7 15.94 -2.39 0.01
N THR A 8 16.82 -1.64 0.65
CA THR A 8 17.08 -1.81 2.08
C THR A 8 16.18 -0.86 2.87
N LEU A 9 15.34 -1.40 3.75
CA LEU A 9 14.62 -0.65 4.77
C LEU A 9 15.48 -0.59 6.02
N SER A 10 15.81 0.63 6.47
CA SER A 10 16.47 0.86 7.75
C SER A 10 15.46 1.38 8.77
N SER A 11 15.45 0.77 9.95
CA SER A 11 14.64 1.19 11.09
C SER A 11 15.56 1.69 12.20
N PHE A 12 15.40 2.96 12.59
CA PHE A 12 16.14 3.58 13.68
C PHE A 12 15.23 3.82 14.89
N PHE A 13 15.42 3.01 15.93
CA PHE A 13 14.66 3.06 17.18
C PHE A 13 15.24 4.13 18.11
N MET A 14 14.68 5.34 18.05
CA MET A 14 15.25 6.52 18.72
C MET A 14 15.29 6.39 20.24
N ASP A 15 14.34 5.65 20.80
CA ASP A 15 14.19 5.46 22.23
C ASP A 15 14.72 4.09 22.68
N GLY A 16 15.45 3.38 21.81
CA GLY A 16 15.96 2.03 22.08
C GLY A 16 14.88 0.95 22.22
N SER A 17 13.63 1.29 21.91
CA SER A 17 12.46 0.41 22.07
C SER A 17 11.58 0.42 20.82
N PRO A 18 11.07 -0.75 20.37
CA PRO A 18 10.09 -0.83 19.32
C PRO A 18 8.79 -0.09 19.59
N ALA A 19 8.46 0.18 20.87
CA ALA A 19 7.27 0.92 21.26
C ALA A 19 7.43 2.44 21.11
N GLY A 20 8.67 2.96 21.13
CA GLY A 20 8.97 4.39 21.05
C GLY A 20 8.90 4.97 19.64
N ARG A 21 9.67 6.03 19.39
CA ARG A 21 9.76 6.69 18.08
C ARG A 21 10.66 5.89 17.16
N VAL A 22 10.21 5.66 15.93
CA VAL A 22 10.96 4.88 14.94
C VAL A 22 11.02 5.63 13.62
N LEU A 23 12.24 5.87 13.13
CA LEU A 23 12.48 6.44 11.81
C LEU A 23 12.74 5.33 10.80
N TYR A 24 12.04 5.39 9.69
CA TYR A 24 12.14 4.47 8.56
C TYR A 24 12.73 5.20 7.36
N THR A 25 13.79 4.64 6.78
CA THR A 25 14.41 5.13 5.54
C THR A 25 14.60 3.99 4.55
N LEU A 26 14.60 4.30 3.25
CA LEU A 26 14.90 3.35 2.19
C LEU A 26 16.21 3.75 1.49
N SER A 27 16.97 2.76 1.04
CA SER A 27 18.13 3.00 0.16
C SER A 27 17.70 3.75 -1.11
N ASN A 28 18.45 4.80 -1.48
CA ASN A 28 18.24 5.62 -2.68
C ASN A 28 16.90 6.38 -2.73
N TRP A 29 16.31 6.70 -1.57
CA TRP A 29 15.13 7.55 -1.48
C TRP A 29 15.37 8.65 -0.44
N SER A 30 15.09 9.91 -0.78
CA SER A 30 15.25 11.06 0.11
C SER A 30 14.11 11.20 1.12
N GLY A 31 13.02 10.46 0.95
CA GLY A 31 11.92 10.43 1.90
C GLY A 31 12.18 9.58 3.13
N ALA A 32 11.36 9.81 4.15
CA ALA A 32 11.39 9.02 5.38
C ALA A 32 9.99 8.91 5.98
N GLY A 33 9.77 7.82 6.72
CA GLY A 33 8.62 7.63 7.60
C GLY A 33 9.04 7.79 9.06
N LEU A 34 8.27 8.49 9.88
CA LEU A 34 8.53 8.60 11.33
C LEU A 34 7.28 8.18 12.10
N ARG A 35 7.36 7.02 12.77
CA ARG A 35 6.34 6.55 13.70
C ARG A 35 6.51 7.22 15.05
N ILE A 36 5.43 7.76 15.59
CA ILE A 36 5.41 8.54 16.83
C ILE A 36 4.20 8.08 17.67
N PRO A 37 4.44 7.48 18.84
CA PRO A 37 3.40 7.32 19.86
C PRO A 37 2.78 8.66 20.24
N ARG A 38 1.46 8.69 20.45
CA ARG A 38 0.71 9.94 20.65
C ARG A 38 1.26 10.81 21.79
N ASP A 39 1.63 10.19 22.90
CA ASP A 39 2.21 10.84 24.07
C ASP A 39 3.58 11.49 23.78
N LEU A 40 4.34 10.94 22.82
CA LEU A 40 5.65 11.44 22.42
C LEU A 40 5.61 12.52 21.33
N VAL A 41 4.45 12.90 20.81
CA VAL A 41 4.34 13.91 19.74
C VAL A 41 4.91 15.26 20.16
N ARG A 42 4.63 15.71 21.38
CA ARG A 42 5.16 16.99 21.90
C ARG A 42 6.68 16.96 22.02
N LEU A 43 7.23 15.91 22.64
CA LEU A 43 8.67 15.71 22.75
C LEU A 43 9.35 15.65 21.37
N THR A 44 8.74 14.93 20.43
CA THR A 44 9.26 14.81 19.06
C THR A 44 9.32 16.16 18.39
N SER A 45 8.31 17.03 18.56
CA SER A 45 8.31 18.38 17.97
C SER A 45 9.36 19.33 18.52
N GLN A 46 9.92 19.02 19.70
CA GLN A 46 11.00 19.78 20.33
C GLN A 46 12.38 19.26 19.93
N THR A 47 12.49 17.95 19.64
CA THR A 47 13.76 17.27 19.39
C THR A 47 14.04 17.04 17.91
N ARG A 48 13.02 17.14 17.04
CA ARG A 48 13.08 16.75 15.63
C ARG A 48 12.51 17.85 14.75
N THR A 49 13.34 18.37 13.84
CA THR A 49 12.97 19.44 12.91
C THR A 49 12.13 18.94 11.75
N GLU A 50 12.07 17.62 11.53
CA GLU A 50 11.32 16.98 10.46
C GLU A 50 9.81 17.24 10.56
N LEU A 51 9.28 17.43 11.78
CA LEU A 51 7.87 17.78 11.97
C LEU A 51 7.50 19.20 11.51
N TYR A 52 8.49 20.04 11.18
CA TYR A 52 8.23 21.37 10.63
C TYR A 52 8.11 21.36 9.10
N ARG A 53 8.27 20.19 8.46
CA ARG A 53 8.23 20.04 7.00
C ARG A 53 6.80 19.83 6.50
N THR A 54 6.65 20.06 5.20
CA THR A 54 5.50 19.62 4.41
C THR A 54 5.49 18.11 4.30
N GLY A 55 4.34 17.48 4.50
CA GLY A 55 4.22 16.04 4.40
C GLY A 55 2.79 15.53 4.57
N VAL A 56 2.69 14.21 4.64
CA VAL A 56 1.45 13.49 4.94
C VAL A 56 1.60 12.65 6.20
N TYR A 57 0.48 12.24 6.78
CA TYR A 57 0.48 11.40 7.97
C TYR A 57 -0.72 10.46 7.99
N LEU A 58 -0.58 9.39 8.75
CA LEU A 58 -1.64 8.47 9.13
C LEU A 58 -1.73 8.44 10.65
N LEU A 59 -2.92 8.64 11.20
CA LEU A 59 -3.24 8.38 12.61
C LEU A 59 -3.84 6.97 12.72
N PHE A 60 -3.42 6.22 13.73
CA PHE A 60 -3.89 4.88 14.03
C PHE A 60 -4.44 4.79 15.43
N GLY A 61 -5.47 3.98 15.61
CA GLY A 61 -6.04 3.66 16.91
C GLY A 61 -7.19 2.69 16.75
N LYS A 62 -8.08 2.68 17.75
CA LYS A 62 -9.27 1.82 17.77
C LYS A 62 -10.53 2.65 17.71
N ASP A 63 -11.59 2.07 17.17
CA ASP A 63 -12.89 2.74 17.21
C ASP A 63 -13.45 2.75 18.63
N SER A 64 -13.99 3.91 19.06
CA SER A 64 -14.53 4.07 20.42
C SER A 64 -15.82 3.29 20.64
N LYS A 65 -16.56 2.98 19.57
CA LYS A 65 -17.79 2.17 19.65
C LYS A 65 -17.49 0.67 19.52
N ASN A 66 -16.44 0.30 18.81
CA ASN A 66 -16.01 -1.08 18.65
C ASN A 66 -14.49 -1.22 18.84
N PRO A 67 -14.02 -1.58 20.05
CA PRO A 67 -12.59 -1.74 20.34
C PRO A 67 -11.86 -2.78 19.50
N ASN A 68 -12.59 -3.72 18.88
CA ASN A 68 -12.01 -4.72 17.97
C ASN A 68 -11.82 -4.18 16.54
N GLN A 69 -12.35 -3.00 16.23
CA GLN A 69 -12.24 -2.36 14.93
C GLN A 69 -11.09 -1.35 14.95
N ALA A 70 -10.06 -1.63 14.14
CA ALA A 70 -8.98 -0.68 13.91
C ALA A 70 -9.50 0.53 13.12
N ARG A 71 -9.02 1.73 13.47
CA ARG A 71 -9.41 2.99 12.83
C ARG A 71 -8.18 3.73 12.33
N ALA A 72 -8.30 4.33 11.15
CA ALA A 72 -7.23 5.12 10.56
C ALA A 72 -7.75 6.45 10.01
N ARG A 73 -6.89 7.46 10.04
CA ARG A 73 -7.14 8.77 9.43
C ARG A 73 -5.90 9.24 8.69
N ALA A 74 -6.03 9.54 7.41
CA ALA A 74 -4.97 10.17 6.64
C ALA A 74 -5.05 11.70 6.75
N GLY A 75 -3.94 12.38 6.55
CA GLY A 75 -3.98 13.82 6.37
C GLY A 75 -2.69 14.38 5.82
N GLN A 76 -2.74 15.64 5.44
CA GLN A 76 -1.57 16.41 5.04
C GLN A 76 -1.38 17.66 5.91
N GLY A 77 -0.16 18.17 5.91
CA GLY A 77 0.14 19.52 6.40
C GLY A 77 1.34 20.12 5.67
N GLY A 78 1.28 21.42 5.37
CA GLY A 78 2.48 22.21 5.05
C GLY A 78 3.45 22.30 6.24
N ILE A 79 2.93 22.13 7.46
CA ILE A 79 3.70 21.93 8.69
C ILE A 79 3.05 20.78 9.46
N LEU A 80 3.67 19.60 9.46
CA LEU A 80 3.14 18.40 10.11
C LEU A 80 2.83 18.63 11.61
N LYS A 81 3.70 19.34 12.32
CA LYS A 81 3.54 19.67 13.74
C LYS A 81 2.19 20.31 14.05
N GLN A 82 1.78 21.30 13.26
CA GLN A 82 0.53 22.03 13.49
C GLN A 82 -0.66 21.08 13.42
N ARG A 83 -0.71 20.24 12.38
CA ARG A 83 -1.79 19.27 12.19
C ARG A 83 -1.82 18.22 13.30
N LEU A 84 -0.66 17.70 13.71
CA LEU A 84 -0.59 16.75 14.82
C LEU A 84 -1.06 17.38 16.15
N PHE A 85 -0.74 18.66 16.38
CA PHE A 85 -1.16 19.37 17.59
C PHE A 85 -2.67 19.63 17.61
N ASP A 86 -3.25 19.98 16.46
CA ASP A 86 -4.70 20.09 16.31
C ASP A 86 -5.37 18.76 16.64
N HIS A 87 -4.84 17.63 16.14
CA HIS A 87 -5.38 16.30 16.41
C HIS A 87 -5.18 15.83 17.85
N LEU A 88 -4.12 16.25 18.54
CA LEU A 88 -3.97 16.00 19.98
C LEU A 88 -5.13 16.61 20.78
N ALA A 89 -5.64 17.76 20.33
CA ALA A 89 -6.71 18.49 21.01
C ALA A 89 -8.12 18.07 20.57
N THR A 90 -8.28 17.61 19.32
CA THR A 90 -9.61 17.43 18.68
C THR A 90 -10.01 15.98 18.42
N ILE A 91 -9.04 15.05 18.40
CA ILE A 91 -9.31 13.63 18.13
C ILE A 91 -8.83 12.80 19.31
N ASP A 92 -9.73 12.05 19.95
CA ASP A 92 -9.46 11.28 21.17
C ASP A 92 -9.03 9.84 20.92
N TRP A 93 -9.44 9.20 19.82
CA TRP A 93 -9.31 7.75 19.62
C TRP A 93 -7.96 7.22 19.11
N TRP A 94 -7.03 8.08 18.70
CA TRP A 94 -5.76 7.62 18.10
C TRP A 94 -4.67 7.43 19.15
N ASP A 95 -3.79 6.45 18.93
CA ASP A 95 -2.73 6.02 19.85
C ASP A 95 -1.34 6.31 19.29
N GLU A 96 -1.19 6.32 17.97
CA GLU A 96 0.07 6.61 17.29
C GLU A 96 -0.16 7.23 15.92
N CYS A 97 0.89 7.83 15.37
CA CYS A 97 0.90 8.28 13.99
C CYS A 97 2.16 7.85 13.25
N VAL A 98 2.06 7.76 11.93
CA VAL A 98 3.21 7.67 11.03
C VAL A 98 3.17 8.87 10.11
N VAL A 99 4.19 9.71 10.17
CA VAL A 99 4.35 10.85 9.25
C VAL A 99 5.32 10.50 8.13
N PHE A 100 5.09 11.01 6.94
CA PHE A 100 5.98 10.89 5.79
C PHE A 100 6.35 12.27 5.25
N PHE A 101 7.63 12.46 4.99
CA PHE A 101 8.20 13.72 4.52
C PHE A 101 9.41 13.44 3.63
N ALA A 102 9.84 14.46 2.88
CA ALA A 102 11.07 14.43 2.09
C ALA A 102 12.17 15.28 2.74
N ASN A 103 13.37 14.72 2.86
CA ASN A 103 14.51 15.43 3.49
C ASN A 103 15.07 16.54 2.60
N ASP A 104 14.99 16.37 1.29
CA ASP A 104 15.43 17.30 0.26
C ASP A 104 14.43 18.44 -0.02
N GLY A 105 13.24 18.41 0.60
CA GLY A 105 12.20 19.41 0.37
C GLY A 105 11.44 19.23 -0.94
N SER A 106 11.49 18.06 -1.55
CA SER A 106 10.82 17.76 -2.83
C SER A 106 9.29 17.76 -2.78
N LEU A 107 8.67 17.80 -1.60
CA LEU A 107 7.21 17.84 -1.44
C LEU A 107 6.69 19.26 -1.22
N ASN A 108 5.71 19.65 -2.04
CA ASN A 108 4.91 20.86 -1.87
C ASN A 108 3.45 20.55 -1.47
N THR A 109 2.63 21.59 -1.28
CA THR A 109 1.22 21.46 -0.88
C THR A 109 0.35 20.73 -1.91
N GLY A 110 0.62 20.90 -3.22
CA GLY A 110 -0.08 20.17 -4.27
C GLY A 110 0.20 18.68 -4.20
N HIS A 111 1.48 18.31 -4.03
CA HIS A 111 1.93 16.93 -3.87
C HIS A 111 1.29 16.27 -2.65
N THR A 112 1.31 16.92 -1.48
CA THR A 112 0.77 16.32 -0.26
C THR A 112 -0.75 16.21 -0.26
N ARG A 113 -1.45 17.13 -0.92
CA ARG A 113 -2.90 17.03 -1.15
C ARG A 113 -3.26 15.82 -2.03
N TYR A 114 -2.47 15.54 -3.07
CA TYR A 114 -2.66 14.37 -3.90
C TYR A 114 -2.27 13.07 -3.16
N LEU A 115 -1.19 13.07 -2.38
CA LEU A 115 -0.83 11.95 -1.49
C LEU A 115 -1.93 11.64 -0.47
N GLU A 116 -2.56 12.65 0.13
CA GLU A 116 -3.68 12.47 1.06
C GLU A 116 -4.85 11.74 0.39
N LEU A 117 -5.22 12.12 -0.84
CA LEU A 117 -6.23 11.42 -1.62
C LEU A 117 -5.85 9.94 -1.82
N MET A 118 -4.61 9.67 -2.26
CA MET A 118 -4.13 8.32 -2.51
C MET A 118 -4.15 7.46 -1.25
N LEU A 119 -3.75 8.02 -0.11
CA LEU A 119 -3.84 7.37 1.20
C LEU A 119 -5.28 7.01 1.57
N ILE A 120 -6.23 7.96 1.44
CA ILE A 120 -7.64 7.71 1.78
C ILE A 120 -8.22 6.60 0.89
N ARG A 121 -7.95 6.67 -0.42
CA ARG A 121 -8.46 5.70 -1.39
C ARG A 121 -7.95 4.29 -1.14
N GLU A 122 -6.64 4.14 -1.02
CA GLU A 122 -6.04 2.82 -0.81
C GLU A 122 -6.41 2.27 0.56
N ALA A 123 -6.56 3.11 1.59
CA ALA A 123 -7.00 2.67 2.91
C ALA A 123 -8.45 2.18 2.92
N LYS A 124 -9.36 2.90 2.25
CA LYS A 124 -10.75 2.43 2.06
C LYS A 124 -10.79 1.15 1.23
N LYS A 125 -10.02 1.08 0.15
CA LYS A 125 -9.97 -0.09 -0.74
C LYS A 125 -9.40 -1.33 -0.05
N ALA A 126 -8.43 -1.17 0.84
CA ALA A 126 -7.88 -2.28 1.63
C ALA A 126 -8.88 -2.83 2.67
N GLY A 127 -9.78 -2.00 3.19
CA GLY A 127 -10.83 -2.41 4.13
C GLY A 127 -10.34 -2.89 5.50
N LYS A 128 -9.05 -2.71 5.81
CA LYS A 128 -8.42 -3.17 7.07
C LYS A 128 -8.68 -2.24 8.26
N TYR A 129 -8.95 -0.97 7.98
CA TYR A 129 -9.20 0.06 8.98
C TYR A 129 -10.49 0.81 8.62
N LEU A 130 -11.23 1.24 9.65
CA LEU A 130 -12.33 2.18 9.47
C LEU A 130 -11.78 3.55 9.07
N VAL A 131 -12.10 4.01 7.86
CA VAL A 131 -11.70 5.31 7.31
C VAL A 131 -12.95 6.06 6.87
N THR A 132 -13.35 7.07 7.66
CA THR A 132 -14.61 7.82 7.44
C THR A 132 -14.41 9.14 6.67
N GLN A 133 -13.19 9.43 6.21
CA GLN A 133 -12.90 10.67 5.51
C GLN A 133 -13.47 10.65 4.09
N ASN A 134 -14.01 11.79 3.65
CA ASN A 134 -14.36 11.99 2.26
C ASN A 134 -13.09 12.05 1.41
N GLU A 135 -13.18 11.52 0.19
CA GLU A 135 -12.13 11.68 -0.81
C GLU A 135 -12.22 13.09 -1.40
N PRO A 136 -11.14 13.88 -1.39
CA PRO A 136 -11.10 15.11 -2.16
C PRO A 136 -11.35 14.84 -3.64
N SER A 137 -11.99 15.78 -4.35
CA SER A 137 -12.18 15.65 -5.81
C SER A 137 -10.85 15.75 -6.55
N GLU A 138 -10.63 14.88 -7.53
CA GLU A 138 -9.41 14.86 -8.37
C GLU A 138 -9.21 16.15 -9.16
N ASP A 139 -10.29 16.78 -9.58
CA ASP A 139 -10.25 18.02 -10.36
C ASP A 139 -9.69 19.22 -9.57
N THR A 140 -9.42 19.04 -8.27
CA THR A 140 -8.88 20.09 -7.40
C THR A 140 -7.36 20.12 -7.30
N PHE A 141 -6.66 19.20 -7.99
CA PHE A 141 -5.20 19.15 -8.00
C PHE A 141 -4.66 19.65 -9.34
N ASP A 142 -3.94 20.76 -9.30
CA ASP A 142 -3.17 21.27 -10.43
C ASP A 142 -1.76 20.67 -10.36
N LEU A 143 -1.60 19.45 -10.92
CA LEU A 143 -0.32 18.73 -10.98
C LEU A 143 0.04 18.46 -12.44
N THR A 144 1.31 18.70 -12.77
CA THR A 144 1.86 18.27 -14.07
C THR A 144 1.99 16.74 -14.12
N GLU A 145 2.18 16.18 -15.31
CA GLU A 145 2.50 14.75 -15.47
C GLU A 145 3.76 14.36 -14.67
N GLN A 146 4.77 15.24 -14.66
CA GLN A 146 6.01 15.04 -13.92
C GLN A 146 5.77 14.99 -12.41
N ASP A 147 4.97 15.93 -11.89
CA ASP A 147 4.59 15.94 -10.48
C ASP A 147 3.80 14.68 -10.09
N ARG A 148 2.86 14.26 -10.94
CA ARG A 148 2.07 13.05 -10.67
C ARG A 148 2.97 11.81 -10.64
N ALA A 149 3.89 11.66 -11.58
CA ALA A 149 4.85 10.56 -11.59
C ALA A 149 5.73 10.55 -10.33
N GLN A 150 6.21 11.72 -9.89
CA GLN A 150 6.99 11.86 -8.67
C GLN A 150 6.19 11.46 -7.42
N VAL A 151 4.93 11.90 -7.33
CA VAL A 151 4.07 11.60 -6.19
C VAL A 151 3.67 10.12 -6.18
N ASP A 152 3.39 9.53 -7.33
CA ASP A 152 3.09 8.09 -7.45
C ASP A 152 4.28 7.23 -7.02
N GLU A 153 5.50 7.63 -7.39
CA GLU A 153 6.73 6.99 -6.93
C GLU A 153 6.87 7.13 -5.41
N PHE A 154 6.71 8.35 -4.86
CA PHE A 154 6.75 8.58 -3.41
C PHE A 154 5.73 7.71 -2.67
N PHE A 155 4.50 7.63 -3.19
CA PHE A 155 3.43 6.84 -2.61
C PHE A 155 3.74 5.34 -2.64
N SER A 156 4.44 4.85 -3.66
CA SER A 156 4.91 3.45 -3.70
C SER A 156 5.83 3.11 -2.52
N TYR A 157 6.69 4.04 -2.10
CA TYR A 157 7.56 3.90 -0.94
C TYR A 157 6.79 3.93 0.37
N VAL A 158 5.79 4.82 0.46
CA VAL A 158 4.87 4.84 1.60
C VAL A 158 4.19 3.48 1.74
N LYS A 159 3.65 2.90 0.66
CA LYS A 159 3.04 1.57 0.67
C LYS A 159 4.00 0.47 1.12
N LEU A 160 5.24 0.50 0.62
CA LEU A 160 6.27 -0.47 1.00
C LEU A 160 6.59 -0.41 2.50
N ILE A 161 6.81 0.79 3.04
CA ILE A 161 7.11 0.98 4.47
C ILE A 161 5.92 0.53 5.32
N MET A 162 4.71 1.02 5.01
CA MET A 162 3.51 0.69 5.79
C MET A 162 3.25 -0.81 5.86
N SER A 163 3.43 -1.52 4.74
CA SER A 163 3.29 -2.98 4.69
C SER A 163 4.37 -3.71 5.49
N SER A 164 5.57 -3.13 5.59
CA SER A 164 6.70 -3.73 6.31
C SER A 164 6.63 -3.52 7.82
N VAL A 165 6.00 -2.43 8.28
CA VAL A 165 6.01 -2.01 9.70
C VAL A 165 4.77 -2.44 10.49
N GLY A 166 3.98 -3.39 9.95
CA GLY A 166 2.83 -3.98 10.66
C GLY A 166 1.53 -3.18 10.55
N HIS A 167 1.45 -2.19 9.66
CA HIS A 167 0.23 -1.45 9.38
C HIS A 167 -0.26 -1.78 7.95
N PRO A 168 -1.04 -2.85 7.75
CA PRO A 168 -1.54 -3.25 6.42
C PRO A 168 -2.66 -2.32 5.92
N VAL A 169 -2.66 -1.05 6.35
CA VAL A 169 -3.69 -0.06 6.01
C VAL A 169 -3.78 0.19 4.51
N LEU A 170 -2.67 0.06 3.77
CA LEU A 170 -2.63 0.23 2.31
C LEU A 170 -2.50 -1.09 1.54
N GLN A 171 -2.58 -2.22 2.24
CA GLN A 171 -2.36 -3.54 1.67
C GLN A 171 -3.70 -4.19 1.34
N GLN A 172 -3.97 -4.34 0.06
CA GLN A 172 -5.08 -5.15 -0.41
C GLN A 172 -4.77 -6.62 -0.19
N GLU A 173 -5.78 -7.40 0.19
CA GLU A 173 -5.66 -8.84 0.05
C GLU A 173 -5.49 -9.13 -1.43
N LYS A 174 -4.42 -9.85 -1.77
CA LYS A 174 -4.42 -10.56 -3.05
C LYS A 174 -5.54 -11.57 -2.90
N THR A 175 -6.69 -11.31 -3.52
CA THR A 175 -7.56 -12.42 -3.90
C THR A 175 -6.63 -13.41 -4.59
N PRO A 176 -6.52 -14.68 -4.13
CA PRO A 176 -5.78 -15.65 -4.90
C PRO A 176 -6.34 -15.53 -6.31
N GLN A 177 -5.49 -15.11 -7.25
CA GLN A 177 -5.82 -15.34 -8.64
C GLN A 177 -5.93 -16.84 -8.69
N THR A 178 -7.17 -17.34 -8.69
CA THR A 178 -7.45 -18.61 -9.32
C THR A 178 -6.91 -18.37 -10.72
N GLU A 179 -5.65 -18.74 -10.97
CA GLU A 179 -5.20 -19.01 -12.31
C GLU A 179 -6.26 -19.99 -12.81
N GLU A 180 -7.20 -19.51 -13.61
CA GLU A 180 -8.09 -20.41 -14.32
C GLU A 180 -7.13 -21.35 -15.04
N GLU A 181 -7.06 -22.60 -14.56
CA GLU A 181 -6.22 -23.63 -15.16
C GLU A 181 -6.64 -23.67 -16.63
N SER A 182 -5.86 -23.03 -17.48
CA SER A 182 -6.15 -22.99 -18.91
C SER A 182 -5.87 -24.39 -19.45
N VAL A 183 -6.94 -25.19 -19.46
CA VAL A 183 -6.94 -26.50 -20.08
C VAL A 183 -7.10 -26.29 -21.56
N PHE A 184 -6.06 -26.61 -22.33
CA PHE A 184 -6.15 -26.61 -23.78
C PHE A 184 -6.53 -28.01 -24.26
N VAL A 185 -7.49 -28.06 -25.17
CA VAL A 185 -7.95 -29.29 -25.81
C VAL A 185 -7.58 -29.23 -27.29
N ILE A 186 -6.75 -30.16 -27.74
CA ILE A 186 -6.41 -30.34 -29.14
C ILE A 186 -7.22 -31.51 -29.68
N ARG A 187 -8.02 -31.26 -30.71
CA ARG A 187 -8.79 -32.29 -31.43
C ARG A 187 -8.27 -32.43 -32.84
N SER A 188 -7.99 -33.67 -33.25
CA SER A 188 -7.60 -33.98 -34.63
C SER A 188 -8.32 -35.24 -35.10
N LYS A 189 -8.71 -35.26 -36.37
CA LYS A 189 -9.38 -36.39 -37.00
C LYS A 189 -8.58 -36.83 -38.23
N LEU A 190 -8.30 -38.13 -38.33
CA LEU A 190 -7.64 -38.73 -39.48
C LEU A 190 -8.68 -39.13 -40.53
N ASP A 191 -8.24 -39.27 -41.78
CA ASP A 191 -9.08 -39.58 -42.94
C ASP A 191 -9.78 -40.95 -42.84
N ASP A 192 -9.24 -41.87 -42.04
CA ASP A 192 -9.83 -43.19 -41.74
C ASP A 192 -10.98 -43.14 -40.72
N GLY A 193 -11.37 -41.94 -40.27
CA GLY A 193 -12.45 -41.72 -39.32
C GLY A 193 -12.02 -41.75 -37.85
N THR A 194 -10.74 -42.05 -37.56
CA THR A 194 -10.21 -42.07 -36.20
C THR A 194 -10.07 -40.63 -35.66
N ALA A 195 -10.57 -40.37 -34.45
CA ALA A 195 -10.42 -39.09 -33.78
C ALA A 195 -9.51 -39.20 -32.55
N PHE A 196 -8.74 -38.15 -32.31
CA PHE A 196 -7.89 -37.97 -31.14
C PHE A 196 -8.27 -36.70 -30.40
N GLU A 197 -8.28 -36.79 -29.07
CA GLU A 197 -8.46 -35.67 -28.18
C GLU A 197 -7.32 -35.69 -27.17
N ALA A 198 -6.53 -34.62 -27.13
CA ALA A 198 -5.46 -34.43 -26.17
C ALA A 198 -5.80 -33.22 -25.29
N MET A 199 -5.68 -33.40 -23.98
CA MET A 199 -5.95 -32.36 -22.99
C MET A 199 -4.64 -32.04 -22.27
N GLY A 200 -4.23 -30.77 -22.30
CA GLY A 200 -2.98 -30.29 -21.69
C GLY A 200 -3.26 -29.18 -20.68
N ARG A 201 -2.51 -29.18 -19.57
CA ARG A 201 -2.45 -28.06 -18.62
C ARG A 201 -1.16 -27.30 -18.86
N LYS A 202 -1.23 -25.97 -18.86
CA LYS A 202 -0.03 -25.14 -18.86
C LYS A 202 0.58 -25.19 -17.45
N SER A 203 1.57 -26.04 -17.23
CA SER A 203 2.45 -25.95 -16.07
C SER A 203 3.90 -25.89 -16.52
N ILE A 204 4.74 -25.19 -15.75
CA ILE A 204 6.18 -25.15 -15.94
C ILE A 204 6.69 -26.57 -15.65
N GLY A 205 6.83 -27.40 -16.69
CA GLY A 205 7.29 -28.80 -16.61
C GLY A 205 6.31 -29.91 -17.03
N ALA A 206 5.36 -29.67 -17.94
CA ALA A 206 4.38 -30.70 -18.33
C ALA A 206 4.96 -31.82 -19.24
N GLN A 207 4.70 -33.09 -18.87
CA GLN A 207 4.81 -34.27 -19.74
C GLN A 207 3.48 -34.53 -20.45
N LEU A 208 3.50 -34.63 -21.79
CA LEU A 208 2.32 -34.98 -22.60
C LEU A 208 2.05 -36.50 -22.53
N ARG A 209 0.82 -36.90 -22.23
CA ARG A 209 0.34 -38.28 -22.36
C ARG A 209 -0.79 -38.36 -23.39
N PHE A 210 -0.67 -39.27 -24.34
CA PHE A 210 -1.66 -39.53 -25.37
C PHE A 210 -2.42 -40.82 -25.07
N TRP A 211 -3.75 -40.80 -25.21
CA TRP A 211 -4.60 -41.99 -25.14
C TRP A 211 -5.51 -42.03 -26.36
N ARG A 212 -5.77 -43.23 -26.87
CA ARG A 212 -6.63 -43.45 -28.04
C ARG A 212 -8.07 -43.63 -27.55
N VAL A 213 -9.01 -42.83 -28.05
CA VAL A 213 -10.44 -43.01 -27.76
C VAL A 213 -11.02 -43.98 -28.79
N PRO A 214 -11.61 -45.13 -28.38
CA PRO A 214 -12.23 -46.04 -29.33
C PRO A 214 -13.49 -45.41 -29.95
N SER A 215 -13.65 -45.54 -31.26
CA SER A 215 -14.83 -45.08 -31.98
C SER A 215 -16.08 -45.81 -31.46
N GLN A 216 -17.04 -45.06 -30.90
CA GLN A 216 -18.38 -45.63 -30.69
C GLN A 216 -19.03 -45.86 -32.05
N THR A 217 -19.09 -47.12 -32.46
CA THR A 217 -19.92 -47.57 -33.57
C THR A 217 -21.38 -47.37 -33.20
N ARG A 218 -22.05 -46.47 -33.92
CA ARG A 218 -23.51 -46.35 -33.92
C ARG A 218 -24.14 -47.70 -34.23
N ARG A 219 -25.14 -48.08 -33.44
CA ARG A 219 -26.30 -48.85 -33.90
C ARG A 219 -27.55 -48.07 -33.54
#